data_AF-A0A8J3DWD1-F1
#
_entry.id   AF-A0A8J3DWD1-F1
#
_cell.length_a   1.000
_cell.length_b   1.000
_cell.length_c   1.000
_cell.angle_alpha   90.00
_cell.angle_beta   90.00
_cell.angle_gamma   90.00
#
_symmetry.space_group_name_H-M   'P 1'
#
loop_
_entity.id
_entity.type
_entity.pdbx_description
1 polymer ?
#
loop_
_entity_poly.entity_id
_entity_poly.type
_entity_poly.pdbx_seq_one_letter_code
_entity_poly.pdbx_strand_id
1 'polypeptide(L)'
;MATPVKHKFTPEALAALDKKKVEIIRENAVRLRADDLIAMCDLDLAERKPAIGASRSTSTTRASARSTARIGAGTSPSRTNMVVSGYHFVGERDYGVIDLGDGRFWTGSWTVPEANVDQSLTAGAYLALHVSKAQPSYRQGKIVGYRKASGDGDDAVEFLVDAAPKSRAWVGASSGDAGLKWAKMRDED
;
A
#
# COMPACT_ATOMS: atom_id res chain seq x y z
N MET A 1 5.70 -37.25 24.22
CA MET A 1 6.50 -37.43 22.99
C MET A 1 5.52 -37.43 21.82
N ALA A 2 5.46 -36.35 21.04
CA ALA A 2 4.55 -36.27 19.89
C ALA A 2 5.17 -37.04 18.71
N THR A 3 4.40 -37.96 18.13
CA THR A 3 4.83 -38.75 16.97
C THR A 3 4.85 -37.89 15.70
N PRO A 4 5.96 -37.90 14.93
CA PRO A 4 6.09 -37.09 13.72
C PRO A 4 5.09 -37.54 12.65
N VAL A 5 4.32 -36.59 12.13
CA VAL A 5 3.37 -36.83 11.03
C VAL A 5 4.18 -37.11 9.77
N LYS A 6 4.20 -38.38 9.34
CA LYS A 6 4.95 -38.80 8.13
C LYS A 6 4.39 -38.11 6.89
N HIS A 7 5.12 -37.13 6.36
CA HIS A 7 4.87 -36.50 5.07
C HIS A 7 5.84 -37.03 4.01
N LYS A 8 5.43 -37.01 2.73
CA LYS A 8 6.26 -37.46 1.60
C LYS A 8 7.25 -36.40 1.09
N PHE A 9 7.29 -35.22 1.69
CA PHE A 9 8.18 -34.15 1.28
C PHE A 9 9.60 -34.37 1.81
N THR A 10 10.57 -34.39 0.89
CA THR A 10 12.01 -34.39 1.19
C THR A 10 12.58 -32.97 1.06
N PRO A 11 13.71 -32.65 1.72
CA PRO A 11 14.34 -31.33 1.63
C PRO A 11 14.67 -30.92 0.19
N GLU A 12 15.13 -31.87 -0.62
CA GLU A 12 15.43 -31.68 -2.05
C GLU A 12 14.19 -31.34 -2.88
N ALA A 13 13.04 -31.95 -2.54
CA ALA A 13 11.78 -31.65 -3.21
C ALA A 13 11.27 -30.25 -2.83
N LEU A 14 11.51 -29.78 -1.60
CA LEU A 14 11.20 -28.40 -1.19
C LEU A 14 12.10 -27.41 -1.91
N ALA A 15 13.42 -27.65 -1.96
CA ALA A 15 14.40 -26.82 -2.66
C ALA A 15 14.06 -26.61 -4.16
N ALA A 16 13.56 -27.66 -4.82
CA ALA A 16 13.15 -27.61 -6.23
C ALA A 16 11.85 -26.83 -6.49
N LEU A 17 11.05 -26.56 -5.44
CA LEU A 17 9.79 -25.84 -5.56
C LEU A 17 9.99 -24.32 -5.48
N ASP A 18 9.11 -23.60 -6.17
CA ASP A 18 9.03 -22.14 -6.08
C ASP A 18 8.73 -21.70 -4.64
N LYS A 19 9.32 -20.57 -4.21
CA LYS A 19 9.09 -19.98 -2.87
C LYS A 19 7.61 -19.91 -2.49
N LYS A 20 6.75 -19.52 -3.42
CA LYS A 20 5.29 -19.45 -3.21
C LYS A 20 4.66 -20.82 -2.93
N LYS A 21 5.16 -21.89 -3.54
CA LYS A 21 4.68 -23.24 -3.29
C LYS A 21 5.16 -23.77 -1.94
N VAL A 22 6.40 -23.43 -1.53
CA VAL A 22 6.93 -23.77 -0.19
C VAL A 22 6.13 -23.06 0.91
N GLU A 23 5.76 -21.79 0.71
CA GLU A 23 4.87 -21.04 1.61
C GLU A 23 3.48 -21.69 1.75
N ILE A 24 2.88 -22.14 0.64
CA ILE A 24 1.59 -22.85 0.66
C ILE A 24 1.71 -24.21 1.36
N ILE A 25 2.81 -24.95 1.14
CA ILE A 25 3.04 -26.23 1.82
C ILE A 25 3.20 -26.02 3.32
N ARG A 26 3.91 -24.96 3.73
CA ARG A 26 4.03 -24.56 5.13
C ARG A 26 2.68 -24.25 5.75
N GLU A 27 1.84 -23.46 5.09
CA GLU A 27 0.51 -23.10 5.61
C GLU A 27 -0.39 -24.34 5.78
N ASN A 28 -0.32 -25.28 4.85
CA ASN A 28 -0.99 -26.58 4.96
C ASN A 28 -0.40 -27.44 6.08
N ALA A 29 0.92 -27.43 6.28
CA ALA A 29 1.59 -28.15 7.36
C ALA A 29 1.20 -27.59 8.74
N VAL A 30 1.04 -26.27 8.86
CA VAL A 30 0.51 -25.60 10.07
C VAL A 30 -0.92 -26.06 10.35
N ARG A 31 -1.79 -26.09 9.33
CA ARG A 31 -3.17 -26.61 9.49
C ARG A 31 -3.20 -28.07 9.91
N LEU A 32 -2.26 -28.88 9.43
CA LEU A 32 -2.16 -30.30 9.73
C LEU A 32 -1.31 -30.61 10.97
N ARG A 33 -0.78 -29.59 11.66
CA ARG A 33 0.13 -29.70 12.82
C ARG A 33 1.30 -30.65 12.56
N ALA A 34 1.87 -30.58 11.36
CA ALA A 34 3.06 -31.34 10.98
C ALA A 34 4.31 -30.51 11.28
N ASP A 35 4.68 -30.45 12.56
CA ASP A 35 5.73 -29.55 13.07
C ASP A 35 7.10 -29.76 12.38
N ASP A 36 7.44 -31.00 12.02
CA ASP A 36 8.68 -31.30 11.29
C ASP A 36 8.72 -30.69 9.88
N LEU A 37 7.57 -30.67 9.18
CA LEU A 37 7.45 -30.09 7.85
C LEU A 37 7.50 -28.56 7.90
N ILE A 38 6.96 -27.97 8.96
CA ILE A 38 7.02 -26.53 9.21
C ILE A 38 8.48 -26.12 9.41
N ALA A 39 9.22 -26.83 10.26
CA ALA A 39 10.64 -26.57 10.51
C ALA A 39 11.48 -26.71 9.23
N MET A 40 11.22 -27.73 8.40
CA MET A 40 11.90 -27.90 7.12
C MET A 40 11.61 -26.76 6.13
N CYS A 41 10.35 -26.33 6.00
CA CYS A 41 10.00 -25.19 5.16
C CYS A 41 10.62 -23.88 5.66
N ASP A 42 10.69 -23.68 6.98
CA ASP A 42 11.28 -22.48 7.58
C ASP A 42 12.79 -22.40 7.35
N LEU A 43 13.50 -23.53 7.44
CA LEU A 43 14.92 -23.61 7.09
C LEU A 43 15.16 -23.34 5.59
N ASP A 44 14.38 -23.95 4.71
CA ASP A 44 14.50 -23.75 3.25
C ASP A 44 14.19 -22.29 2.84
N LEU A 45 13.18 -21.66 3.47
CA LEU A 45 12.85 -20.25 3.25
C LEU A 45 13.91 -19.30 3.81
N ALA A 46 14.60 -19.67 4.89
CA ALA A 46 15.69 -18.89 5.47
C ALA A 46 16.99 -19.00 4.66
N GLU A 47 17.31 -20.17 4.10
CA GLU A 47 18.48 -20.38 3.24
C GLU A 47 18.33 -19.69 1.88
N ARG A 48 17.09 -19.53 1.40
CA ARG A 48 16.75 -18.73 0.21
C ARG A 48 16.84 -17.23 0.51
N LYS A 49 18.07 -16.77 0.74
CA LYS A 49 18.46 -15.35 0.77
C LYS A 49 17.87 -14.67 -0.48
N PRO A 50 17.12 -13.56 -0.36
CA PRO A 50 16.58 -12.91 -1.53
C PRO A 50 17.76 -12.34 -2.33
N ALA A 51 17.96 -12.84 -3.55
CA ALA A 51 18.65 -12.08 -4.57
C ALA A 51 17.94 -10.73 -4.67
N ILE A 52 18.68 -9.66 -4.36
CA ILE A 52 18.25 -8.28 -4.52
C ILE A 52 17.82 -8.14 -5.98
N GLY A 53 16.52 -8.02 -6.21
CA GLY A 53 15.95 -7.85 -7.55
C GLY A 53 15.10 -9.01 -8.04
N ALA A 54 13.97 -9.27 -7.39
CA ALA A 54 12.79 -9.78 -8.08
C ALA A 54 11.54 -9.60 -7.21
N SER A 55 10.70 -8.67 -7.68
CA SER A 55 9.31 -8.42 -7.32
C SER A 55 8.49 -9.69 -7.01
N ARG A 56 7.77 -9.70 -5.88
CA ARG A 56 6.36 -10.15 -5.73
C ARG A 56 5.99 -10.25 -4.24
N SER A 57 5.46 -9.16 -3.69
CA SER A 57 4.69 -9.23 -2.44
C SER A 57 3.21 -9.36 -2.79
N THR A 58 2.74 -10.61 -2.75
CA THR A 58 1.34 -10.94 -2.49
C THR A 58 1.17 -10.95 -0.97
N SER A 59 0.37 -10.05 -0.41
CA SER A 59 -0.08 -10.13 0.98
C SER A 59 -1.60 -10.02 1.01
N THR A 60 -2.23 -11.17 1.17
CA THR A 60 -3.61 -11.30 1.62
C THR A 60 -3.57 -11.32 3.14
N THR A 61 -4.10 -10.28 3.79
CA THR A 61 -4.48 -10.36 5.20
C THR A 61 -5.93 -9.88 5.30
N ARG A 62 -6.84 -10.83 5.56
CA ARG A 62 -8.17 -10.53 6.09
C ARG A 62 -7.97 -10.04 7.52
N ALA A 63 -8.03 -8.73 7.70
CA ALA A 63 -8.36 -8.10 8.97
C ALA A 63 -9.50 -7.13 8.68
N SER A 64 -10.66 -7.39 9.27
CA SER A 64 -11.76 -6.44 9.34
C SER A 64 -11.33 -5.30 10.26
N ALA A 65 -10.80 -4.22 9.70
CA ALA A 65 -10.56 -2.94 10.35
C ALA A 65 -10.38 -1.87 9.26
N ARG A 66 -10.86 -0.66 9.51
CA ARG A 66 -10.80 0.52 8.62
C ARG A 66 -9.51 0.56 7.79
N SER A 67 -9.66 0.68 6.48
CA SER A 67 -8.55 0.71 5.53
C SER A 67 -7.84 2.07 5.56
N THR A 68 -7.02 2.33 6.58
CA THR A 68 -6.07 3.45 6.58
C THR A 68 -4.85 3.05 5.73
N ALA A 69 -4.81 3.44 4.45
CA ALA A 69 -3.59 3.20 3.67
C ALA A 69 -2.46 4.04 4.24
N ARG A 70 -1.35 3.37 4.56
CA ARG A 70 -0.16 4.00 5.15
C ARG A 70 0.77 4.48 4.06
N ILE A 71 1.01 5.79 3.98
CA ILE A 71 2.18 6.30 3.27
C ILE A 71 3.38 6.08 4.17
N GLY A 72 4.04 4.92 4.01
CA GLY A 72 5.36 4.71 4.60
C GLY A 72 6.32 5.80 4.12
N ALA A 73 7.24 6.23 4.99
CA ALA A 73 8.32 7.17 4.69
C ALA A 73 9.34 6.54 3.70
N GLY A 74 8.87 6.15 2.52
CA GLY A 74 9.64 5.52 1.47
C GLY A 74 10.59 6.53 0.86
N THR A 75 11.80 6.56 1.42
CA THR A 75 13.01 7.18 0.88
C THR A 75 12.77 8.54 0.26
N SER A 76 12.70 9.57 1.11
CA SER A 76 13.00 10.94 0.68
C SER A 76 14.41 10.93 0.07
N PRO A 77 14.60 11.06 -1.26
CA PRO A 77 15.91 11.46 -1.74
C PRO A 77 16.17 12.81 -1.09
N SER A 78 17.32 13.03 -0.47
CA SER A 78 17.78 14.33 0.03
C SER A 78 17.44 15.43 -0.99
N ARG A 79 16.29 16.11 -0.82
CA ARG A 79 15.73 17.06 -1.77
C ARG A 79 14.93 18.09 -1.00
N THR A 80 15.64 19.06 -0.46
CA THR A 80 15.14 20.22 0.28
C THR A 80 14.10 21.07 -0.47
N ASN A 81 13.92 20.88 -1.79
CA ASN A 81 12.98 21.65 -2.62
C ASN A 81 11.98 20.76 -3.39
N MET A 82 11.53 19.63 -2.82
CA MET A 82 10.47 18.83 -3.43
C MET A 82 9.19 18.85 -2.61
N VAL A 83 8.09 19.04 -3.31
CA VAL A 83 6.73 19.03 -2.75
C VAL A 83 5.91 17.92 -3.40
N VAL A 84 4.96 17.37 -2.66
CA VAL A 84 3.98 16.43 -3.23
C VAL A 84 3.02 17.21 -4.11
N SER A 85 3.02 16.89 -5.40
CA SER A 85 2.12 17.47 -6.41
C SER A 85 0.90 16.60 -6.71
N GLY A 86 0.91 15.34 -6.27
CA GLY A 86 -0.17 14.40 -6.53
C GLY A 86 -0.17 13.23 -5.55
N TYR A 87 -1.34 12.92 -5.02
CA TYR A 87 -1.60 11.76 -4.18
C TYR A 87 -2.39 10.73 -4.98
N HIS A 88 -1.91 9.50 -5.01
CA HIS A 88 -2.59 8.37 -5.60
C HIS A 88 -2.86 7.33 -4.53
N PHE A 89 -4.12 6.95 -4.35
CA PHE A 89 -4.50 5.94 -3.36
C PHE A 89 -5.24 4.79 -4.02
N VAL A 90 -4.98 3.58 -3.54
CA VAL A 90 -5.72 2.37 -3.88
C VAL A 90 -6.67 2.07 -2.73
N GLY A 91 -7.93 1.87 -3.03
CA GLY A 91 -8.95 1.51 -2.05
C GLY A 91 -10.17 0.86 -2.72
N GLU A 92 -11.07 0.33 -1.90
CA GLU A 92 -12.36 -0.12 -2.40
C GLU A 92 -13.15 1.08 -2.95
N ARG A 93 -13.87 0.86 -4.07
CA ARG A 93 -14.59 1.92 -4.77
C ARG A 93 -15.56 2.61 -3.81
N ASP A 94 -15.44 3.94 -3.74
CA ASP A 94 -16.26 4.84 -2.92
C ASP A 94 -16.26 4.56 -1.39
N TYR A 95 -15.35 3.71 -0.90
CA TYR A 95 -15.25 3.47 0.54
C TYR A 95 -14.80 4.73 1.29
N GLY A 96 -15.64 5.19 2.23
CA GLY A 96 -15.39 6.40 3.02
C GLY A 96 -15.45 7.71 2.22
N VAL A 97 -15.83 7.66 0.94
CA VAL A 97 -16.01 8.87 0.12
C VAL A 97 -17.35 9.49 0.43
N ILE A 98 -17.37 10.81 0.68
CA ILE A 98 -18.59 11.57 0.94
C ILE A 98 -18.74 12.62 -0.16
N ASP A 99 -19.68 12.41 -1.06
CA ASP A 99 -20.06 13.41 -2.07
C ASP A 99 -20.82 14.57 -1.43
N LEU A 100 -20.44 15.81 -1.76
CA LEU A 100 -21.10 17.02 -1.26
C LEU A 100 -22.18 17.56 -2.21
N GLY A 101 -22.28 17.00 -3.43
CA GLY A 101 -23.29 17.37 -4.42
C GLY A 101 -22.98 18.64 -5.23
N ASP A 102 -21.95 19.39 -4.86
CA ASP A 102 -21.50 20.62 -5.53
C ASP A 102 -20.29 20.40 -6.44
N GLY A 103 -20.02 19.16 -6.82
CA GLY A 103 -18.81 18.77 -7.56
C GLY A 103 -17.61 18.49 -6.67
N ARG A 104 -17.73 18.64 -5.34
CA ARG A 104 -16.67 18.28 -4.38
C ARG A 104 -17.00 16.99 -3.64
N PHE A 105 -15.96 16.35 -3.13
CA PHE A 105 -16.09 15.18 -2.27
C PHE A 105 -15.00 15.14 -1.21
N TRP A 106 -15.33 14.54 -0.06
CA TRP A 106 -14.34 14.10 0.91
C TRP A 106 -13.85 12.70 0.57
N THR A 107 -12.56 12.45 0.73
CA THR A 107 -12.03 11.09 0.69
C THR A 107 -12.24 10.37 2.01
N GLY A 108 -12.02 9.05 2.03
CA GLY A 108 -11.76 8.32 3.27
C GLY A 108 -10.44 8.77 3.94
N SER A 109 -10.10 8.11 5.04
CA SER A 109 -8.92 8.41 5.86
C SER A 109 -7.64 7.81 5.31
N TRP A 110 -6.59 8.63 5.18
CA TRP A 110 -5.28 8.22 4.69
C TRP A 110 -4.20 8.65 5.67
N THR A 111 -3.21 7.80 5.94
CA THR A 111 -2.10 8.19 6.82
C THR A 111 -1.04 8.93 6.00
N VAL A 112 -0.98 10.25 6.16
CA VAL A 112 -0.07 11.14 5.43
C VAL A 112 0.57 12.11 6.44
N PRO A 113 1.89 12.32 6.42
CA PRO A 113 2.52 13.33 7.25
C PRO A 113 1.92 14.73 6.98
N GLU A 114 1.41 15.40 8.00
CA GLU A 114 0.71 16.69 7.90
C GLU A 114 1.55 17.76 7.17
N ALA A 115 2.87 17.79 7.45
CA ALA A 115 3.80 18.69 6.77
C ALA A 115 3.80 18.55 5.23
N ASN A 116 3.59 17.35 4.70
CA ASN A 116 3.48 17.15 3.25
C ASN A 116 2.15 17.69 2.72
N VAL A 117 1.09 17.55 3.51
CA VAL A 117 -0.26 18.01 3.14
C VAL A 117 -0.27 19.52 3.00
N ASP A 118 0.20 20.26 4.00
CA ASP A 118 0.20 21.73 3.95
C ASP A 118 0.95 22.28 2.72
N GLN A 119 2.16 21.76 2.46
CA GLN A 119 2.94 22.18 1.28
C GLN A 119 2.26 21.81 -0.04
N SER A 120 1.61 20.65 -0.09
CA SER A 120 0.90 20.18 -1.28
C SER A 120 -0.33 21.04 -1.61
N LEU A 121 -1.03 21.56 -0.60
CA LEU A 121 -2.19 22.45 -0.82
C LEU A 121 -1.73 23.75 -1.47
N THR A 122 -0.68 24.39 -0.95
CA THR A 122 -0.11 25.61 -1.53
C THR A 122 0.39 25.38 -2.95
N ALA A 123 1.00 24.22 -3.22
CA ALA A 123 1.47 23.84 -4.54
C ALA A 123 0.34 23.45 -5.53
N GLY A 124 -0.92 23.42 -5.10
CA GLY A 124 -2.06 23.05 -5.93
C GLY A 124 -2.09 21.56 -6.30
N ALA A 125 -1.70 20.70 -5.37
CA ALA A 125 -1.68 19.26 -5.58
C ALA A 125 -3.06 18.68 -5.92
N TYR A 126 -3.04 17.52 -6.58
CA TYR A 126 -4.24 16.77 -6.91
C TYR A 126 -4.30 15.44 -6.16
N LEU A 127 -5.48 14.84 -6.13
CA LEU A 127 -5.71 13.51 -5.60
C LEU A 127 -6.35 12.62 -6.66
N ALA A 128 -6.01 11.34 -6.65
CA ALA A 128 -6.56 10.30 -7.51
C ALA A 128 -6.79 9.00 -6.73
N LEU A 129 -8.04 8.53 -6.71
CA LEU A 129 -8.47 7.27 -6.10
C LEU A 129 -8.58 6.19 -7.16
N HIS A 130 -8.02 5.02 -6.88
CA HIS A 130 -7.94 3.87 -7.77
C HIS A 130 -8.52 2.64 -7.08
N VAL A 131 -9.17 1.75 -7.85
CA VAL A 131 -9.51 0.41 -7.36
C VAL A 131 -8.29 -0.51 -7.43
N SER A 132 -7.38 -0.26 -8.37
CA SER A 132 -6.11 -0.96 -8.50
C SER A 132 -5.09 -0.08 -9.24
N LYS A 133 -3.79 -0.36 -9.07
CA LYS A 133 -2.70 0.35 -9.77
C LYS A 133 -2.71 0.17 -11.29
N ALA A 134 -3.35 -0.89 -11.78
CA ALA A 134 -3.46 -1.18 -13.21
C ALA A 134 -4.59 -0.38 -13.89
N GLN A 135 -5.49 0.21 -13.12
CA GLN A 135 -6.65 0.93 -13.64
C GLN A 135 -6.50 2.45 -13.46
N PRO A 136 -7.05 3.25 -14.38
CA PRO A 136 -7.21 4.68 -14.17
C PRO A 136 -8.00 4.99 -12.89
N SER A 137 -7.83 6.20 -12.38
CA SER A 137 -8.57 6.65 -11.21
C SER A 137 -10.08 6.68 -11.50
N TYR A 138 -10.87 6.24 -10.52
CA TYR A 138 -12.33 6.33 -10.58
C TYR A 138 -12.85 7.65 -10.01
N ARG A 139 -12.08 8.29 -9.12
CA ARG A 139 -12.31 9.65 -8.61
C ARG A 139 -11.00 10.40 -8.55
N GLN A 140 -11.04 11.68 -8.91
CA GLN A 140 -9.85 12.52 -8.93
C GLN A 140 -10.25 13.99 -8.91
N GLY A 141 -9.29 14.85 -8.55
CA GLY A 141 -9.54 16.27 -8.53
C GLY A 141 -8.43 17.06 -7.86
N LYS A 142 -8.60 18.37 -7.78
CA LYS A 142 -7.67 19.26 -7.07
C LYS A 142 -7.96 19.19 -5.57
N ILE A 143 -6.91 19.10 -4.75
CA ILE A 143 -7.08 19.18 -3.30
C ILE A 143 -7.35 20.64 -2.94
N VAL A 144 -8.45 20.90 -2.26
CA VAL A 144 -8.87 22.25 -1.83
C VAL A 144 -8.93 22.40 -0.31
N GLY A 145 -8.76 21.31 0.43
CA GLY A 145 -8.76 21.30 1.88
C GLY A 145 -8.40 19.93 2.43
N TYR A 146 -8.17 19.85 3.73
CA TYR A 146 -8.08 18.58 4.45
C TYR A 146 -8.60 18.74 5.89
N ARG A 147 -8.83 17.63 6.57
CA ARG A 147 -9.08 17.59 8.01
C ARG A 147 -8.45 16.34 8.61
N LYS A 148 -8.18 16.36 9.91
CA LYS A 148 -7.76 15.17 10.65
C LYS A 148 -8.94 14.22 10.80
N ALA A 149 -8.72 12.94 10.52
CA ALA A 149 -9.73 11.91 10.73
C ALA A 149 -9.92 11.69 12.23
N SER A 150 -11.17 11.64 12.69
CA SER A 150 -11.45 11.38 14.10
C SER A 150 -11.27 9.89 14.42
N GLY A 151 -10.23 9.56 15.19
CA GLY A 151 -10.05 8.24 15.80
C GLY A 151 -9.06 7.29 15.13
N ASP A 152 -8.28 7.73 14.14
CA ASP A 152 -7.36 6.87 13.37
C ASP A 152 -5.89 7.33 13.50
N GLY A 153 -5.31 7.30 14.70
CA GLY A 153 -3.90 7.68 14.94
C GLY A 153 -3.57 9.15 14.62
N ASP A 154 -2.41 9.63 15.05
CA ASP A 154 -2.08 11.07 14.99
C ASP A 154 -1.89 11.63 13.56
N ASP A 155 -1.84 10.77 12.54
CA ASP A 155 -1.45 11.12 11.16
C ASP A 155 -2.52 10.80 10.08
N ALA A 156 -3.75 10.43 10.46
CA ALA A 156 -4.81 10.19 9.48
C ALA A 156 -5.49 11.49 9.05
N VAL A 157 -5.55 11.69 7.72
CA VAL A 157 -6.16 12.86 7.08
C VAL A 157 -7.22 12.43 6.07
N GLU A 158 -8.26 13.24 5.96
CA GLU A 158 -9.27 13.19 4.90
C GLU A 158 -9.10 14.42 4.02
N PHE A 159 -9.10 14.26 2.70
CA PHE A 159 -8.93 15.35 1.76
C PHE A 159 -10.28 15.83 1.22
N LEU A 160 -10.46 17.14 1.14
CA LEU A 160 -11.52 17.75 0.36
C LEU A 160 -11.01 17.99 -1.06
N VAL A 161 -11.74 17.45 -2.03
CA VAL A 161 -11.32 17.42 -3.42
C VAL A 161 -12.39 18.06 -4.31
N ASP A 162 -11.97 18.98 -5.16
CA ASP A 162 -12.76 19.53 -6.26
C ASP A 162 -12.64 18.62 -7.49
N ALA A 163 -13.71 17.92 -7.83
CA ALA A 163 -13.67 16.79 -8.76
C ALA A 163 -13.31 17.22 -10.18
N ALA A 164 -12.45 16.44 -10.82
CA ALA A 164 -12.07 16.62 -12.21
C ALA A 164 -12.61 15.47 -13.08
N PRO A 165 -13.15 15.73 -14.28
CA PRO A 165 -13.76 14.70 -15.12
C PRO A 165 -12.74 13.76 -15.77
N LYS A 166 -11.46 14.17 -15.87
CA LYS A 166 -10.43 13.40 -16.55
C LYS A 166 -9.77 12.41 -15.60
N SER A 167 -9.98 11.11 -15.82
CA SER A 167 -9.28 10.06 -15.09
C SER A 167 -7.77 10.13 -15.30
N ARG A 168 -7.02 9.75 -14.26
CA ARG A 168 -5.56 9.79 -14.24
C ARG A 168 -5.01 8.38 -14.13
N ALA A 169 -3.92 8.11 -14.83
CA ALA A 169 -3.16 6.87 -14.63
C ALA A 169 -2.53 6.85 -13.23
N TRP A 170 -2.28 5.66 -12.69
CA TRP A 170 -1.57 5.50 -11.43
C TRP A 170 -0.17 6.14 -11.50
N VAL A 171 0.21 6.89 -10.46
CA VAL A 171 1.57 7.43 -10.31
C VAL A 171 2.08 7.13 -8.92
N GLY A 172 3.19 6.41 -8.84
CA GLY A 172 3.86 6.09 -7.58
C GLY A 172 4.76 4.88 -7.74
N ALA A 173 6.01 5.00 -7.25
CA ALA A 173 7.01 3.93 -7.27
C ALA A 173 6.86 2.97 -6.08
N SER A 174 5.99 3.28 -5.12
CA SER A 174 5.78 2.51 -3.90
C SER A 174 4.96 1.24 -4.15
N SER A 175 5.38 0.17 -3.50
CA SER A 175 4.72 -1.13 -3.48
C SER A 175 3.43 -1.15 -2.66
N GLY A 176 3.21 -0.20 -1.75
CA GLY A 176 1.99 -0.06 -0.94
C GLY A 176 0.79 0.60 -1.65
N ASP A 177 -0.32 0.76 -0.95
CA ASP A 177 -1.60 1.28 -1.48
C ASP A 177 -1.62 2.79 -1.74
N ALA A 178 -0.52 3.48 -1.49
CA ALA A 178 -0.38 4.91 -1.75
C ALA A 178 0.84 5.20 -2.62
N GLY A 179 0.67 6.10 -3.59
CA GLY A 179 1.68 6.61 -4.50
C GLY A 179 1.76 8.13 -4.39
N LEU A 180 2.98 8.66 -4.31
CA LEU A 180 3.23 10.09 -4.29
C LEU A 180 3.90 10.53 -5.60
N LYS A 181 3.37 11.60 -6.19
CA LYS A 181 4.02 12.33 -7.29
C LYS A 181 4.74 13.54 -6.73
N TRP A 182 6.07 13.48 -6.71
CA TRP A 182 6.90 14.60 -6.30
C TRP A 182 7.14 15.57 -7.46
N ALA A 183 7.11 16.87 -7.16
CA ALA A 183 7.52 17.93 -8.08
C ALA A 183 8.56 18.83 -7.40
N LYS A 184 9.43 19.45 -8.19
CA LYS A 184 10.32 20.48 -7.69
C LYS A 184 9.47 21.72 -7.38
N MET A 185 9.63 22.28 -6.18
CA MET A 185 9.06 23.59 -5.87
C MET A 185 9.70 24.58 -6.85
N ARG A 186 8.88 25.34 -7.59
CA ARG A 186 9.44 26.42 -8.42
C ARG A 186 9.99 27.45 -7.45
N ASP A 187 11.27 27.77 -7.58
CA ASP A 187 11.83 28.96 -6.98
C ASP A 187 11.06 30.14 -7.60
N GLU A 188 10.32 30.91 -6.79
CA GLU A 188 9.76 32.19 -7.23
C GLU A 188 10.94 33.16 -7.41
N ASP A 189 11.20 33.54 -8.67
CA ASP A 189 12.08 34.68 -9.04
C ASP A 189 11.39 36.02 -8.75
#